data_AF-R7FGY5-F1
#
_entry.id   AF-R7FGY5-F1
#
_cell.length_a   1.000
_cell.length_b   1.000
_cell.length_c   1.000
_cell.angle_alpha   90.00
_cell.angle_beta   90.00
_cell.angle_gamma   90.00
#
_symmetry.space_group_name_H-M   'P 1'
#
loop_
_entity.id
_entity.type
_entity.pdbx_description
1 polymer ?
#
loop_
_entity_poly.entity_id
_entity_poly.type
_entity_poly.pdbx_seq_one_letter_code
_entity_poly.pdbx_strand_id
1 'polypeptide(L)'
;MRTCISNPPYNLRWQQPIFAQMQDRFKHTAVPPASNANFAFILTALNKCDRLCFILPQGVLTSGTKEEKEIRQYLIEKNYLEAVITCPNKMFEATSIPVCIITLDKNKETSETVMIDAKNFYTKETREQRGQFGRKCT
;
A
#
# COMPACT_ATOMS: atom_id res chain seq x y z
N MET A 1 5.46 12.23 -17.45
CA MET A 1 5.44 11.20 -16.38
C MET A 1 4.65 11.73 -15.20
N ARG A 2 3.55 11.08 -14.81
CA ARG A 2 2.76 11.45 -13.61
C ARG A 2 3.10 10.51 -12.46
N THR A 3 3.41 11.08 -11.29
CA THR A 3 3.75 10.30 -10.09
C THR A 3 2.71 10.50 -9.00
N CYS A 4 2.34 9.44 -8.28
CA CYS A 4 1.48 9.51 -7.11
C CYS A 4 2.19 8.91 -5.89
N ILE A 5 2.16 9.64 -4.78
CA ILE A 5 2.64 9.18 -3.48
C ILE A 5 1.44 9.21 -2.53
N SER A 6 1.18 8.14 -1.80
CA SER A 6 -0.01 8.05 -0.96
C SER A 6 0.18 7.16 0.27
N ASN A 7 -0.47 7.57 1.36
CA ASN A 7 -0.71 6.78 2.56
C ASN A 7 -2.22 6.74 2.80
N PRO A 8 -2.98 5.89 2.08
CA PRO A 8 -4.44 5.88 2.17
C PRO A 8 -4.91 5.25 3.49
N PRO A 9 -6.17 5.47 3.90
CA PRO A 9 -6.74 4.78 5.05
C PRO A 9 -6.74 3.26 4.83
N TYR A 10 -6.19 2.53 5.79
CA TYR A 10 -5.98 1.08 5.66
C TYR A 10 -7.27 0.28 5.85
N ASN A 11 -7.45 -0.75 5.04
CA ASN A 11 -8.52 -1.75 5.16
C ASN A 11 -9.92 -1.12 5.20
N LEU A 12 -10.10 0.03 4.54
CA LEU A 12 -11.36 0.75 4.50
C LEU A 12 -12.39 -0.10 3.74
N ARG A 13 -13.58 -0.25 4.33
CA ARG A 13 -14.73 -0.78 3.58
C ARG A 13 -15.15 0.24 2.52
N TRP A 14 -15.49 -0.22 1.34
CA TRP A 14 -15.86 0.66 0.23
C TRP A 14 -17.02 0.11 -0.57
N GLN A 15 -17.73 1.01 -1.24
CA GLN A 15 -18.79 0.65 -2.15
C GLN A 15 -18.20 0.41 -3.53
N GLN A 16 -18.29 -0.83 -4.00
CA GLN A 16 -17.93 -1.17 -5.38
C GLN A 16 -18.91 -0.47 -6.33
N PRO A 17 -18.43 0.18 -7.41
CA PRO A 17 -19.31 0.70 -8.45
C PRO A 17 -20.14 -0.43 -9.09
N ILE A 18 -21.40 -0.15 -9.43
CA ILE A 18 -22.33 -1.14 -10.03
C ILE A 18 -21.73 -1.80 -11.28
N PHE A 19 -21.00 -1.02 -12.09
CA PHE A 19 -20.30 -1.50 -13.29
C PHE A 19 -18.78 -1.42 -13.11
N ALA A 20 -18.26 -1.87 -11.97
CA ALA A 20 -16.84 -1.80 -11.65
C ALA A 20 -15.97 -2.38 -12.77
N GLN A 21 -16.31 -3.56 -13.31
CA GLN A 21 -15.54 -4.22 -14.38
C GLN A 21 -15.53 -3.45 -15.72
N MET A 22 -16.42 -2.48 -15.94
CA MET A 22 -16.40 -1.62 -17.12
C MET A 22 -15.45 -0.42 -16.97
N GLN A 23 -14.93 -0.17 -15.76
CA GLN A 23 -14.01 0.94 -15.53
C GLN A 23 -12.58 0.51 -15.88
N ASP A 24 -11.83 1.36 -16.58
CA ASP A 24 -10.46 1.06 -17.03
C ASP A 24 -9.53 0.59 -15.89
N ARG A 25 -9.72 1.13 -14.68
CA ARG A 25 -8.95 0.74 -13.49
C ARG A 25 -9.15 -0.71 -13.03
N PHE A 26 -10.23 -1.37 -13.43
CA PHE A 26 -10.55 -2.75 -13.02
C PHE A 26 -10.66 -3.72 -14.21
N LYS A 27 -10.82 -3.22 -15.43
CA LYS A 27 -11.09 -3.99 -16.67
C LYS A 27 -10.22 -5.22 -16.92
N HIS A 28 -8.98 -5.23 -16.43
CA HIS A 28 -7.99 -6.27 -16.69
C HIS A 28 -7.64 -7.12 -15.46
N THR A 29 -8.37 -6.96 -14.36
CA THR A 29 -8.09 -7.65 -13.10
C THR A 29 -9.37 -7.83 -12.27
N ALA A 30 -9.25 -8.40 -11.06
CA ALA A 30 -10.39 -8.51 -10.15
C ALA A 30 -10.77 -7.14 -9.57
N VAL A 31 -12.04 -6.99 -9.19
CA VAL A 31 -12.47 -5.85 -8.38
C VAL A 31 -12.08 -6.13 -6.93
N PRO A 32 -11.37 -5.21 -6.24
CA PRO A 32 -10.99 -5.41 -4.83
C PRO A 32 -12.23 -5.71 -3.96
N PRO A 33 -12.13 -6.55 -2.93
CA PRO A 33 -13.28 -6.92 -2.11
C PRO A 33 -13.86 -5.68 -1.42
N ALA A 34 -15.19 -5.60 -1.28
CA ALA A 34 -15.86 -4.46 -0.65
C ALA A 34 -15.43 -4.22 0.81
N SER A 35 -14.90 -5.26 1.47
CA SER A 35 -14.33 -5.19 2.82
C SER A 35 -12.97 -4.50 2.89
N ASN A 36 -12.25 -4.35 1.77
CA ASN A 36 -10.88 -3.81 1.74
C ASN A 36 -10.59 -2.98 0.48
N ALA A 37 -10.44 -1.67 0.66
CA ALA A 37 -10.15 -0.73 -0.42
C ALA A 37 -8.66 -0.58 -0.78
N ASN A 38 -7.73 -1.28 -0.11
CA ASN A 38 -6.29 -1.07 -0.34
C ASN A 38 -5.91 -1.17 -1.83
N PHE A 39 -6.33 -2.24 -2.51
CA PHE A 39 -6.09 -2.39 -3.95
C PHE A 39 -6.97 -1.46 -4.81
N ALA A 40 -8.12 -0.99 -4.31
CA ALA A 40 -8.92 0.01 -5.03
C ALA A 40 -8.17 1.33 -5.15
N PHE A 41 -7.43 1.74 -4.10
CA PHE A 41 -6.55 2.90 -4.13
C PHE A 41 -5.40 2.70 -5.13
N ILE A 42 -4.69 1.57 -5.07
CA ILE A 42 -3.58 1.25 -5.99
C ILE A 42 -4.06 1.32 -7.44
N LEU A 43 -5.10 0.58 -7.79
CA LEU A 43 -5.60 0.48 -9.18
C LEU A 43 -6.14 1.82 -9.69
N THR A 44 -6.76 2.61 -8.84
CA THR A 44 -7.22 3.96 -9.21
C THR A 44 -6.06 4.90 -9.51
N ALA A 45 -5.00 4.86 -8.69
CA ALA A 45 -3.80 5.66 -8.92
C ALA A 45 -3.04 5.17 -10.16
N LEU A 46 -2.93 3.84 -10.34
CA LEU A 46 -2.30 3.22 -11.50
C LEU A 46 -3.02 3.60 -12.79
N ASN A 47 -4.34 3.78 -12.78
CA ASN A 47 -5.05 4.24 -13.97
C ASN A 47 -4.71 5.69 -14.37
N LYS A 48 -4.25 6.53 -13.43
CA LYS A 48 -4.04 7.98 -13.64
C LYS A 48 -2.57 8.41 -13.71
N CYS A 49 -1.67 7.57 -13.22
CA CYS A 49 -0.25 7.85 -13.05
C CYS A 49 0.62 6.74 -13.66
N ASP A 50 1.88 7.06 -13.89
CA ASP A 50 2.88 6.14 -14.47
C ASP A 50 3.71 5.47 -13.37
N ARG A 51 4.09 6.25 -12.34
CA ARG A 51 4.83 5.76 -11.17
C ARG A 51 4.07 6.02 -9.87
N LEU A 52 4.10 5.06 -8.97
CA LEU A 52 3.38 5.07 -7.70
C LEU A 52 4.32 4.74 -6.54
N CYS A 53 4.10 5.36 -5.39
CA CYS A 53 4.72 4.97 -4.12
C CYS A 53 3.64 4.99 -3.03
N PHE A 54 3.33 3.82 -2.48
CA PHE A 54 2.25 3.63 -1.52
C PHE A 54 2.77 3.07 -0.20
N ILE A 55 2.33 3.66 0.91
CA ILE A 55 2.48 3.06 2.24
C ILE A 55 1.18 2.31 2.55
N LEU A 56 1.28 1.01 2.79
CA LEU A 56 0.12 0.13 2.98
C LEU A 56 0.39 -0.91 4.07
N PRO A 57 -0.66 -1.50 4.69
CA PRO A 57 -0.47 -2.57 5.65
C PRO A 57 0.12 -3.80 4.95
N GLN A 58 1.02 -4.52 5.62
CA GLN A 58 1.73 -5.67 5.05
C GLN A 58 0.78 -6.79 4.56
N GLY A 59 -0.46 -6.82 5.06
CA GLY A 59 -1.51 -7.74 4.61
C GLY A 59 -1.79 -7.69 3.10
N VAL A 60 -1.50 -6.58 2.41
CA VAL A 60 -1.65 -6.52 0.93
C VAL A 60 -0.74 -7.53 0.22
N LEU A 61 0.41 -7.86 0.81
CA LEU A 61 1.39 -8.80 0.26
C LEU A 61 0.98 -10.27 0.50
N THR A 62 0.31 -10.55 1.62
CA THR A 62 0.08 -11.92 2.11
C THR A 62 -1.36 -12.39 2.04
N SER A 63 -2.31 -11.48 1.79
CA SER A 63 -3.73 -11.82 1.80
C SER A 63 -4.07 -12.96 0.83
N GLY A 64 -4.84 -13.93 1.33
CA GLY A 64 -5.27 -15.11 0.59
C GLY A 64 -6.64 -14.97 -0.08
N THR A 65 -7.28 -13.79 -0.05
CA THR A 65 -8.54 -13.59 -0.79
C THR A 65 -8.29 -13.77 -2.29
N LYS A 66 -9.27 -14.37 -2.99
CA LYS A 66 -9.12 -14.71 -4.40
C LYS A 66 -8.87 -13.46 -5.24
N GLU A 67 -9.65 -12.41 -4.99
CA GLU A 67 -9.59 -11.14 -5.71
C GLU A 67 -8.24 -10.44 -5.52
N GLU A 68 -7.74 -10.34 -4.28
CA GLU A 68 -6.46 -9.66 -4.03
C GLU A 68 -5.27 -10.46 -4.58
N LYS A 69 -5.37 -11.80 -4.61
CA LYS A 69 -4.37 -12.65 -5.28
C LYS A 69 -4.36 -12.39 -6.79
N GLU A 70 -5.52 -12.35 -7.43
CA GLU A 70 -5.65 -12.04 -8.87
C GLU A 70 -5.12 -10.64 -9.19
N ILE A 71 -5.35 -9.66 -8.32
CA ILE A 71 -4.80 -8.30 -8.49
C ILE A 71 -3.28 -8.31 -8.36
N ARG A 72 -2.71 -8.97 -7.35
CA ARG A 72 -1.24 -9.07 -7.24
C ARG A 72 -0.63 -9.76 -8.47
N GLN A 73 -1.24 -10.84 -8.94
CA GLN A 73 -0.79 -11.54 -10.14
C GLN A 73 -0.80 -10.60 -11.35
N TYR A 74 -1.90 -9.86 -11.58
CA TYR A 74 -1.98 -8.86 -12.65
C TYR A 74 -0.86 -7.81 -12.58
N LEU A 75 -0.57 -7.27 -11.40
CA LEU A 75 0.49 -6.25 -11.23
C LEU A 75 1.89 -6.80 -11.55
N ILE A 76 2.14 -8.07 -11.24
CA ILE A 76 3.41 -8.76 -11.52
C ILE A 76 3.51 -9.13 -13.00
N GLU A 77 2.47 -9.74 -13.57
CA GLU A 77 2.44 -10.16 -14.98
C GLU A 77 2.55 -8.98 -15.95
N LYS A 78 2.02 -7.82 -15.58
CA LYS A 78 2.19 -6.58 -16.34
C LYS A 78 3.55 -5.90 -16.11
N ASN A 79 4.42 -6.49 -15.29
CA ASN A 79 5.72 -5.94 -14.89
C ASN A 79 5.62 -4.52 -14.27
N TYR A 80 4.53 -4.22 -13.56
CA TYR A 80 4.35 -2.91 -12.93
C TYR A 80 5.01 -2.83 -11.56
N LEU A 81 5.15 -3.94 -10.85
CA LEU A 81 5.75 -3.95 -9.51
C LEU A 81 7.26 -3.68 -9.61
N GLU A 82 7.70 -2.55 -9.06
CA GLU A 82 9.10 -2.11 -9.10
C GLU A 82 9.85 -2.60 -7.86
N ALA A 83 9.35 -2.23 -6.67
CA ALA A 83 9.92 -2.66 -5.41
C ALA A 83 8.90 -2.80 -4.28
N VAL A 84 9.19 -3.67 -3.33
CA VAL A 84 8.48 -3.83 -2.05
C VAL A 84 9.48 -3.70 -0.91
N ILE A 85 9.19 -2.83 0.04
CA ILE A 85 10.04 -2.57 1.20
C ILE A 85 9.22 -2.86 2.46
N THR A 86 9.58 -3.87 3.24
CA THR A 86 8.93 -4.11 4.54
C THR A 86 9.54 -3.20 5.60
N CYS A 87 8.70 -2.41 6.27
CA CYS A 87 9.16 -1.40 7.22
C CYS A 87 9.25 -1.94 8.66
N PRO A 88 9.96 -1.23 9.56
CA PRO A 88 9.91 -1.50 10.99
C PRO A 88 8.47 -1.48 11.54
N ASN A 89 8.24 -2.26 12.59
CA ASN A 89 6.97 -2.22 13.32
C ASN A 89 6.83 -0.89 14.09
N LYS A 90 5.59 -0.49 14.38
CA LYS A 90 5.27 0.72 15.17
C LYS A 90 5.83 2.03 14.55
N MET A 91 5.90 2.08 13.23
CA MET A 91 6.25 3.30 12.47
C MET A 91 5.20 4.42 12.63
N PHE A 92 3.96 4.08 12.97
CA PHE A 92 2.86 5.03 13.14
C PHE A 92 2.40 5.03 14.59
N GLU A 93 2.21 6.22 15.18
CA GLU A 93 1.74 6.35 16.56
C GLU A 93 0.33 5.78 16.77
N ALA A 94 -0.51 5.88 15.75
CA ALA A 94 -1.92 5.49 15.80
C ALA A 94 -2.15 3.97 15.68
N THR A 95 -1.15 3.18 15.26
CA THR A 95 -1.35 1.74 15.04
C THR A 95 -0.07 0.91 15.12
N SER A 96 -0.20 -0.30 15.66
CA SER A 96 0.87 -1.30 15.68
C SER A 96 0.94 -2.16 14.41
N ILE A 97 0.06 -1.90 13.42
CA ILE A 97 0.01 -2.67 12.17
C ILE A 97 1.36 -2.57 11.43
N PRO A 98 1.99 -3.71 11.07
CA PRO A 98 3.15 -3.73 10.20
C PRO A 98 2.81 -3.15 8.82
N VAL A 99 3.68 -2.29 8.30
CA VAL A 99 3.49 -1.61 7.01
C VAL A 99 4.59 -1.97 6.02
N CYS A 100 4.30 -1.77 4.75
CA CYS A 100 5.25 -1.87 3.66
C CYS A 100 5.10 -0.67 2.74
N ILE A 101 6.18 -0.35 2.03
CA ILE A 101 6.17 0.58 0.92
C ILE A 101 6.16 -0.25 -0.37
N ILE A 102 5.23 0.05 -1.27
CA ILE A 102 5.15 -0.55 -2.59
C ILE A 102 5.37 0.53 -3.63
N THR A 103 6.28 0.28 -4.55
CA THR A 103 6.50 1.12 -5.72
C THR A 103 6.07 0.39 -6.98
N LEU A 104 5.37 1.12 -7.85
CA LEU A 104 4.96 0.60 -9.16
C LEU A 104 5.38 1.57 -10.25
N ASP A 105 5.80 1.05 -11.40
CA ASP A 105 6.19 1.84 -12.57
C ASP A 105 5.73 1.14 -13.86
N LYS A 106 4.95 1.85 -14.69
CA LYS A 106 4.51 1.35 -16.00
C LYS A 106 5.62 1.35 -17.05
N ASN A 107 6.66 2.16 -16.86
CA ASN A 107 7.76 2.31 -17.80
C ASN A 107 9.03 1.58 -17.31
N LYS A 108 8.85 0.61 -16.40
CA LYS A 108 9.94 -0.19 -15.84
C LYS A 108 10.66 -0.97 -16.95
N GLU A 109 11.94 -0.70 -17.13
CA GLU A 109 12.77 -1.31 -18.17
C GLU A 109 13.25 -2.73 -17.82
N THR A 110 13.42 -3.01 -16.52
CA THR A 110 13.81 -4.34 -16.02
C THR A 110 12.60 -5.21 -15.71
N SER A 111 12.73 -6.52 -15.82
CA SER A 111 11.74 -7.48 -15.32
C SER A 111 11.87 -7.78 -13.82
N GLU A 112 12.98 -7.37 -13.20
CA GLU A 112 13.29 -7.71 -11.80
C GLU A 112 12.46 -6.88 -10.82
N THR A 113 11.93 -7.51 -9.78
CA THR A 113 11.26 -6.80 -8.67
C THR A 113 12.18 -6.79 -7.47
N VAL A 114 12.43 -5.60 -6.90
CA VAL A 114 13.31 -5.45 -5.75
C VAL A 114 12.54 -5.69 -4.46
N MET A 115 13.02 -6.63 -3.63
CA MET A 115 12.43 -6.93 -2.32
C MET A 115 13.42 -6.53 -1.23
N ILE A 116 13.03 -5.60 -0.35
CA ILE A 116 13.89 -5.07 0.72
C ILE A 116 13.25 -5.36 2.08
N ASP A 117 13.97 -6.08 2.94
CA ASP A 117 13.60 -6.24 4.35
C ASP A 117 14.27 -5.18 5.22
N ALA A 118 13.52 -4.11 5.56
CA ALA A 118 13.98 -3.03 6.42
C ALA A 118 13.37 -3.10 7.83
N LYS A 119 12.80 -4.24 8.27
CA LYS A 119 12.14 -4.33 9.60
C LYS A 119 13.05 -3.99 10.78
N ASN A 120 14.34 -4.27 10.64
CA ASN A 120 15.36 -3.99 11.66
C ASN A 120 16.13 -2.69 11.41
N PHE A 121 15.74 -1.91 10.40
CA PHE A 121 16.43 -0.69 10.01
C PHE A 121 15.83 0.53 10.72
N TYR A 122 16.09 0.64 12.02
CA TYR A 122 15.64 1.77 12.84
C TYR A 122 16.56 2.00 14.03
N THR A 123 16.55 3.23 14.55
CA THR A 123 17.05 3.56 15.88
C THR A 123 15.86 3.84 16.79
N LYS A 124 15.83 3.19 17.95
CA LYS A 124 14.74 3.39 18.92
C LYS A 124 14.99 4.68 19.69
N GLU A 125 14.13 5.66 19.51
CA GLU A 125 14.10 6.85 20.37
C GLU A 125 12.99 6.73 21.41
N THR A 126 13.33 6.99 22.67
CA THR A 126 12.34 7.15 23.74
C THR A 126 12.08 8.64 23.90
N ARG A 127 10.93 9.12 23.42
CA ARG A 127 10.49 10.49 23.65
C ARG A 127 9.76 10.57 24.99
N GLU A 128 10.25 11.38 25.92
CA GLU A 128 9.43 11.81 27.04
C GLU A 128 8.28 12.67 26.48
N GLN A 129 7.04 12.18 26.56
CA GLN A 129 5.88 13.04 26.35
C GLN A 129 5.78 14.02 27.50
N ARG A 130 6.54 15.12 27.41
CA ARG A 130 6.24 16.35 28.14
C ARG A 130 5.10 16.96 27.36
N GLY A 131 3.87 16.68 27.77
CA GLY A 131 2.67 17.23 27.12
C GLY A 131 2.83 18.74 26.87
N GLN A 132 2.10 19.27 25.88
CA GLN A 132 2.15 20.69 25.49
C GLN A 132 1.90 21.66 26.66
N PHE A 133 1.36 21.15 27.77
CA PHE A 133 1.34 21.80 29.08
C PHE A 133 2.19 20.99 30.05
N GLY A 134 3.42 21.42 30.28
CA GLY A 134 4.32 20.80 31.25
C GLY A 134 3.82 20.92 32.69
N ARG A 135 2.93 20.03 33.12
CA ARG A 135 2.70 19.74 34.55
C ARG A 135 2.50 18.25 34.78
N LYS A 136 3.28 17.72 35.72
CA LYS A 136 3.04 16.45 36.39
C LYS A 136 1.69 16.55 37.09
N CYS A 137 0.77 15.63 36.79
CA CYS A 137 -0.26 15.28 37.75
C CYS A 137 0.41 14.36 38.78
N THR A 138 0.28 14.76 40.04
CA THR A 138 0.70 14.06 41.26
C THR A 138 0.23 12.62 41.31
#